data_AF-A0A7C4FBY1-F1
#
_entry.id   AF-A0A7C4FBY1-F1
#
_cell.length_a   1.000
_cell.length_b   1.000
_cell.length_c   1.000
_cell.angle_alpha   90.00
_cell.angle_beta   90.00
_cell.angle_gamma   90.00
#
_symmetry.space_group_name_H-M   'P 1'
#
loop_
_entity.id
_entity.type
_entity.pdbx_description
1 polymer ?
#
loop_
_entity_poly.entity_id
_entity_poly.type
_entity_poly.pdbx_seq_one_letter_code
_entity_poly.pdbx_strand_id
1 'polypeptide(L)' 'MESAELKRRLLGLLREDEEFRYAVAGLLGLDTILLELKALREDFNEHVKLEEKRWEENEKRWEEAYRRFERIE' A
#
# COMPACT_ATOMS: atom_id res chain seq x y z
N MET A 1 26.03 31.64 1.07
CA MET A 1 25.06 31.85 2.16
C MET A 1 23.65 32.03 1.62
N GLU A 2 23.45 32.88 0.61
CA GLU A 2 22.17 33.17 -0.04
C GLU A 2 21.36 31.93 -0.50
N SER A 3 22.00 30.93 -1.14
CA SER A 3 21.30 29.69 -1.56
C SER A 3 20.76 28.88 -0.37
N ALA A 4 21.47 28.85 0.75
CA ALA A 4 21.03 28.09 1.92
C ALA A 4 19.82 28.74 2.59
N GLU A 5 19.78 30.08 2.59
CA GLU A 5 18.66 30.86 3.11
C GLU A 5 17.42 30.72 2.22
N LEU A 6 17.59 30.77 0.90
CA LEU A 6 16.52 30.51 -0.06
C LEU A 6 15.92 29.10 0.12
N LYS A 7 16.76 28.07 0.26
CA LYS A 7 16.31 26.69 0.51
C LYS A 7 15.51 26.58 1.81
N ARG A 8 15.96 27.22 2.89
CA ARG A 8 15.21 27.24 4.16
C ARG A 8 13.84 27.90 4.01
N ARG A 9 13.78 29.03 3.30
CA ARG A 9 12.52 29.75 3.07
C ARG A 9 11.55 28.92 2.22
N LEU A 10 12.04 28.28 1.16
CA LEU A 10 11.25 27.39 0.32
C LEU A 10 10.67 26.21 1.12
N LEU A 11 11.50 25.58 1.97
CA LEU A 11 11.06 24.50 2.85
C LEU A 11 10.04 24.96 3.90
N GLY A 12 10.15 26.21 4.38
CA GLY A 12 9.15 26.83 5.25
C GLY A 12 7.79 26.94 4.55
N LEU A 13 7.78 27.51 3.33
CA LEU A 13 6.57 27.64 2.53
C LEU A 13 5.90 26.29 2.25
N LEU A 14 6.69 25.28 1.86
CA LEU A 14 6.18 23.92 1.66
C LEU A 14 5.58 23.29 2.92
N ARG A 15 5.92 23.76 4.11
CA ARG A 15 5.38 23.23 5.38
C ARG A 15 4.10 23.95 5.78
N GLU A 16 4.09 25.27 5.66
CA GLU A 16 3.03 26.15 6.15
C GLU A 16 1.86 26.25 5.17
N ASP A 17 2.13 26.21 3.86
CA ASP A 17 1.13 26.35 2.81
C ASP A 17 0.82 24.98 2.18
N GLU A 18 -0.41 24.51 2.36
CA GLU A 18 -0.89 23.25 1.82
C GLU A 18 -1.11 23.29 0.30
N GLU A 19 -1.68 24.37 -0.25
CA GLU A 19 -1.95 24.50 -1.68
C GLU A 19 -0.64 24.58 -2.47
N PHE A 20 0.33 25.38 -2.00
CA PHE A 20 1.65 25.47 -2.61
C PHE A 20 2.38 24.12 -2.58
N ARG A 21 2.31 23.40 -1.47
CA ARG A 21 2.92 22.07 -1.32
C ARG A 21 2.35 21.07 -2.32
N TYR A 22 1.03 21.04 -2.51
CA TYR A 22 0.42 20.16 -3.52
C TYR A 22 0.75 20.60 -4.95
N ALA A 23 0.79 21.90 -5.25
CA ALA A 23 1.21 22.38 -6.56
C ALA A 23 2.65 21.93 -6.90
N VAL A 24 3.58 22.05 -5.95
CA VAL A 24 4.96 21.56 -6.12
C VAL A 24 5.00 20.04 -6.22
N ALA A 25 4.19 19.31 -5.45
CA ALA A 25 4.07 17.86 -5.55
C ALA A 25 3.62 17.42 -6.96
N GLY A 26 2.62 18.10 -7.53
CA GLY A 26 2.15 17.86 -8.88
C GLY A 26 3.21 18.18 -9.94
N LEU A 27 3.93 19.30 -9.79
CA LEU A 27 5.06 19.63 -10.69
C LEU A 27 6.19 18.60 -10.64
N LEU A 28 6.41 17.97 -9.48
CA LEU A 28 7.39 16.90 -9.29
C LEU A 28 6.86 15.51 -9.69
N GLY A 29 5.61 15.41 -10.17
CA GLY A 29 4.98 14.14 -10.54
C GLY A 29 4.69 13.22 -9.36
N LEU A 30 4.69 13.74 -8.13
CA LEU A 30 4.39 12.96 -6.93
C LEU A 30 2.93 12.50 -6.90
N ASP A 31 2.02 13.24 -7.53
CA ASP A 31 0.61 12.84 -7.64
C ASP A 31 0.46 11.51 -8.40
N THR A 32 1.21 11.33 -9.50
CA THR A 32 1.24 10.07 -10.24
C THR A 32 1.75 8.94 -9.37
N ILE A 33 2.84 9.14 -8.63
CA ILE A 33 3.40 8.13 -7.72
C ILE A 33 2.39 7.78 -6.62
N LEU A 34 1.70 8.76 -6.05
CA LEU A 34 0.69 8.53 -5.01
C LEU A 34 -0.52 7.76 -5.54
N LEU A 35 -0.94 8.01 -6.79
CA LEU A 35 -2.01 7.24 -7.44
C LEU A 35 -1.61 5.78 -7.65
N GLU A 36 -0.41 5.53 -8.20
CA GLU A 36 0.10 4.17 -8.39
C GLU A 36 0.25 3.41 -7.06
N LEU A 37 0.71 4.09 -5.99
CA LEU A 37 0.80 3.49 -4.66
C LEU A 37 -0.56 3.14 -4.05
N LYS A 38 -1.60 3.92 -4.36
CA LYS A 38 -2.98 3.61 -3.94
C LYS A 38 -3.50 2.38 -4.68
N ALA A 39 -3.35 2.34 -6.00
CA ALA A 39 -3.73 1.18 -6.82
C ALA A 39 -3.01 -0.09 -6.35
N LEU A 40 -1.69 -0.02 -6.16
CA LEU A 40 -0.91 -1.14 -5.65
C LEU A 40 -1.38 -1.63 -4.28
N ARG A 41 -1.78 -0.72 -3.39
CA ARG A 41 -2.32 -1.09 -2.07
C ARG A 41 -3.66 -1.80 -2.20
N GLU A 42 -4.52 -1.36 -3.11
CA GLU A 42 -5.82 -1.99 -3.37
C GLU A 42 -5.64 -3.40 -3.93
N ASP A 43 -4.79 -3.56 -4.95
CA ASP A 43 -4.44 -4.86 -5.54
C ASP A 43 -3.86 -5.81 -4.49
N PHE A 44 -2.94 -5.33 -3.65
CA PHE A 44 -2.36 -6.12 -2.57
C PHE A 44 -3.43 -6.58 -1.57
N ASN A 45 -4.33 -5.70 -1.16
CA ASN A 45 -5.40 -6.04 -0.23
C ASN A 45 -6.38 -7.06 -0.83
N GLU A 46 -6.69 -6.96 -2.13
CA GLU A 46 -7.49 -7.96 -2.81
C GLU A 46 -6.78 -9.31 -2.85
N HIS A 47 -5.49 -9.33 -3.18
CA HIS A 47 -4.69 -10.54 -3.19
C HIS A 47 -4.66 -11.23 -1.81
N VAL A 48 -4.45 -10.47 -0.73
CA VAL A 48 -4.49 -11.01 0.64
C VAL A 48 -5.83 -11.68 0.94
N LYS A 49 -6.96 -11.05 0.59
CA LYS A 49 -8.29 -11.66 0.79
C LYS A 49 -8.49 -12.94 0.00
N LEU A 50 -7.94 -13.03 -1.22
CA LEU A 50 -8.01 -14.25 -2.03
C LEU A 50 -7.17 -15.36 -1.41
N GLU A 51 -5.98 -15.03 -0.91
CA GLU A 51 -5.12 -15.98 -0.21
C GLU A 51 -5.78 -16.48 1.08
N GLU A 52 -6.37 -15.61 1.90
CA GLU A 52 -7.12 -16.00 3.10
C GLU A 52 -8.21 -17.04 2.78
N LYS A 53 -9.01 -16.81 1.72
CA LYS A 53 -10.02 -17.78 1.27
C LYS A 53 -9.40 -19.11 0.85
N ARG A 54 -8.27 -19.07 0.12
CA ARG A 54 -7.56 -20.30 -0.29
C ARG A 54 -7.05 -21.07 0.92
N TRP A 55 -6.54 -20.38 1.93
CA TRP A 55 -6.09 -21.00 3.18
C TRP A 55 -7.25 -21.68 3.91
N GLU A 56 -8.39 -21.01 4.07
CA GLU A 56 -9.60 -21.59 4.68
C GLU A 56 -10.11 -22.82 3.91
N GLU A 57 -10.12 -22.77 2.58
CA GLU A 57 -10.49 -23.92 1.75
C GLU A 57 -9.51 -25.08 1.91
N ASN A 58 -8.22 -24.79 1.96
CA ASN A 58 -7.18 -25.79 2.12
C ASN A 58 -7.26 -26.46 3.50
N GLU A 59 -7.51 -25.69 4.56
CA GLU A 59 -7.73 -26.21 5.91
C GLU A 59 -8.89 -27.19 5.96
N LYS A 60 -10.04 -26.85 5.35
CA LYS A 60 -11.19 -27.76 5.23
C LYS A 60 -10.83 -29.05 4.49
N ARG A 61 -10.06 -28.96 3.40
CA ARG A 61 -9.60 -30.15 2.65
C ARG A 61 -8.70 -31.03 3.50
N TRP A 62 -7.81 -30.45 4.30
CA TRP A 62 -6.97 -31.19 5.23
C TRP A 62 -7.79 -31.87 6.32
N GLU A 63 -8.73 -31.18 6.95
CA GLU A 63 -9.65 -31.79 7.93
C GLU A 63 -10.41 -32.98 7.33
N GLU A 64 -10.96 -32.82 6.13
CA GLU A 64 -11.65 -33.91 5.42
C GLU A 64 -10.71 -35.09 5.13
N ALA A 65 -9.48 -34.81 4.71
CA ALA A 65 -8.48 -35.84 4.45
C ALA A 65 -8.15 -36.61 5.74
N TYR A 66 -7.87 -35.91 6.85
CA TYR A 66 -7.62 -36.53 8.15
C TYR A 66 -8.78 -37.43 8.60
N ARG A 67 -10.03 -36.93 8.52
CA ARG A 67 -11.22 -37.74 8.84
C ARG A 67 -11.38 -38.98 7.95
N ARG A 68 -10.87 -38.96 6.70
CA ARG A 68 -10.88 -40.14 5.83
C ARG A 68 -9.81 -41.14 6.26
N PHE A 69 -8.61 -40.67 6.59
CA PHE A 69 -7.53 -41.51 7.08
C PHE A 69 -7.92 -42.23 8.38
N GLU A 70 -8.49 -41.51 9.36
CA GLU A 70 -8.96 -42.10 10.64
C GLU A 70 -10.06 -43.17 10.48
N ARG A 71 -10.75 -43.21 9.34
CA ARG A 71 -11.78 -44.23 9.06
C ARG A 71 -11.22 -45.49 8.39
N ILE A 72 -9.96 -45.44 7.95
CA ILE A 72 -9.30 -46.53 7.21
C ILE A 72 -8.25 -47.24 8.09
N GLU A 73 -7.76 -46.59 9.15
CA GLU A 73 -7.06 -47.23 10.29
C GLU A 73 -8.05 -47.81 11.32
#